data_AF-A0A1G8QWW6-F1
#
_entry.id   AF-A0A1G8QWW6-F1
#
_cell.length_a   1.000
_cell.length_b   1.000
_cell.length_c   1.000
_cell.angle_alpha   90.00
_cell.angle_beta   90.00
_cell.angle_gamma   90.00
#
_symmetry.space_group_name_H-M   'P 1'
#
loop_
_entity.id
_entity.type
_entity.pdbx_description
1 polymer ?
#
loop_
_entity_poly.entity_id
_entity_poly.type
_entity_poly.pdbx_seq_one_letter_code
_entity_poly.pdbx_strand_id
1 'polypeptide(L)'
;MDFSIILSLVGIVISIYTVADQTQKQNIRYKISYLHIILLILFSVFLLITLVAGEYYNAVNPSLQVENDYFSLSYTVIASLISLLILILISILAGYIIFNKKIVKKKKLVSKLKEDFYNNSFVQIINSLDYYFDNLNKYYLPEGRKATTRQENLSRIFQNKDTFNKFELAKNYLYNFINKNRIRYSTKFDELLQLLFLNENFIEELADRNPYFFVTILESKLQINYKEQFVEQFLEYLIIENNDLLFFQVNNTNEIYLKNDTYKINSENYLIYYLFKDIELANELKAWKNIGEPALSYLDNVNDQMCLELKTDIYVEEKAGDSVVYNSIKIFDIMIRRALEQNASTFMRLDYYSHFINKIARNYRCNSIDIMCLEKEFLNIYDYSIYQIFYNLISWIKISFNENIDYSIELEQENCEFEGGNIPKASIIIATQSLETIVNRKIREKLIDKILNLIIDLYFSLELEFNEEAKQYSNVLLSCLHKRDDETKTALKKILNNYDYIPQFNKIDGTRAVRKIKNSFSVR
;
A
#
# COMPACT_ATOMS: atom_id res chain seq x y z
N MET A 1 1.27 -55.78 -25.17
CA MET A 1 1.61 -54.33 -25.15
C MET A 1 3.04 -54.27 -24.69
N ASP A 2 3.96 -53.80 -25.54
CA ASP A 2 5.39 -53.95 -25.26
C ASP A 2 5.80 -53.21 -23.99
N PHE A 3 6.61 -53.89 -23.16
CA PHE A 3 7.24 -53.33 -21.96
C PHE A 3 7.94 -51.99 -22.24
N SER A 4 8.35 -51.76 -23.49
CA SER A 4 8.92 -50.51 -24.00
C SER A 4 8.00 -49.30 -23.79
N ILE A 5 6.67 -49.45 -23.84
CA ILE A 5 5.73 -48.33 -23.68
C ILE A 5 5.71 -47.84 -22.22
N ILE A 6 5.71 -48.75 -21.25
CA ILE A 6 5.80 -48.40 -19.81
C ILE A 6 7.13 -47.72 -19.53
N LEU A 7 8.22 -48.29 -20.05
CA LEU A 7 9.56 -47.74 -19.86
C LEU A 7 9.66 -46.33 -20.46
N SER A 8 9.02 -46.11 -21.61
CA SER A 8 8.95 -44.80 -22.26
C SER A 8 8.16 -43.79 -21.43
N LEU A 9 7.03 -44.18 -20.84
CA LEU A 9 6.24 -43.30 -19.96
C LEU A 9 6.97 -42.95 -18.66
N VAL A 10 7.63 -43.92 -18.02
CA VAL A 10 8.49 -43.66 -16.85
C VAL A 10 9.64 -42.75 -17.26
N GLY A 11 10.26 -43.00 -18.41
CA GLY A 11 11.30 -42.16 -18.99
C GLY A 11 10.85 -40.72 -19.24
N ILE A 12 9.63 -40.52 -19.76
CA ILE A 12 9.03 -39.19 -19.96
C ILE A 12 8.80 -38.48 -18.62
N VAL A 13 8.24 -39.16 -17.61
CA VAL A 13 8.01 -38.55 -16.29
C VAL A 13 9.32 -38.17 -15.62
N ILE A 14 10.34 -39.04 -15.67
CA ILE A 14 11.69 -38.74 -15.18
C ILE A 14 12.28 -37.56 -15.95
N SER A 15 12.14 -37.52 -17.28
CA SER A 15 12.65 -36.43 -18.12
C SER A 15 11.97 -35.10 -17.83
N ILE A 16 10.65 -35.09 -17.63
CA ILE A 16 9.91 -33.90 -17.20
C ILE A 16 10.41 -33.46 -15.83
N TYR A 17 10.59 -34.39 -14.88
CA TYR A 17 11.10 -34.05 -13.56
C TYR A 17 12.55 -33.56 -13.59
N THR A 18 13.42 -34.09 -14.45
CA THR A 18 14.83 -33.65 -14.53
C THR A 18 14.95 -32.29 -15.20
N VAL A 19 14.16 -32.03 -16.25
CA VAL A 19 14.10 -30.75 -16.98
C VAL A 19 13.38 -29.66 -16.19
N ALA A 20 12.46 -30.02 -15.28
CA ALA A 20 11.77 -29.07 -14.42
C ALA A 20 12.77 -28.20 -13.63
N ASP A 21 12.48 -26.90 -13.54
CA ASP A 21 13.27 -25.96 -12.75
C ASP A 21 13.22 -26.34 -11.24
N GLN A 22 14.09 -25.72 -10.44
CA GLN A 22 14.13 -26.02 -9.00
C GLN A 22 12.81 -25.66 -8.29
N THR A 23 12.10 -24.63 -8.73
CA THR A 23 10.85 -24.19 -8.09
C THR A 23 9.73 -25.19 -8.35
N GLN A 24 9.60 -25.73 -9.56
CA GLN A 24 8.69 -26.82 -9.95
C GLN A 24 9.01 -28.13 -9.23
N LYS A 25 10.29 -28.50 -9.10
CA LYS A 25 10.71 -29.67 -8.32
C LYS A 25 10.30 -29.55 -6.85
N GLN A 26 10.50 -28.37 -6.26
CA GLN A 26 10.04 -28.08 -4.90
C GLN A 26 8.50 -28.09 -4.80
N ASN A 27 7.83 -27.55 -5.82
CA ASN A 27 6.39 -27.51 -5.92
C ASN A 27 5.75 -28.89 -5.82
N ILE A 28 6.26 -29.83 -6.61
CA ILE A 28 5.86 -31.24 -6.60
C ILE A 28 6.03 -31.83 -5.19
N ARG A 29 7.15 -31.55 -4.50
CA ARG A 29 7.42 -32.06 -3.14
C ARG A 29 6.40 -31.57 -2.10
N TYR A 30 5.91 -30.34 -2.24
CA TYR A 30 4.95 -29.73 -1.31
C TYR A 30 3.48 -30.00 -1.64
N LYS A 31 3.17 -30.35 -2.90
CA LYS A 31 1.84 -30.72 -3.39
C LYS A 31 1.52 -32.21 -3.22
N ILE A 32 2.50 -33.10 -3.41
CA ILE A 32 2.28 -34.54 -3.30
C ILE A 32 1.96 -34.91 -1.83
N SER A 33 0.71 -35.33 -1.63
CA SER A 33 0.29 -36.00 -0.38
C SER A 33 0.66 -37.48 -0.43
N TYR A 34 0.70 -38.13 0.74
CA TYR A 34 0.94 -39.57 0.84
C TYR A 34 -0.10 -40.39 0.05
N LEU A 35 -1.35 -39.93 -0.03
CA LEU A 35 -2.40 -40.59 -0.81
C LEU A 35 -2.12 -40.56 -2.32
N HIS A 36 -1.54 -39.49 -2.84
CA HIS A 36 -1.17 -39.43 -4.26
C HIS A 36 -0.08 -40.44 -4.59
N ILE A 37 0.89 -40.61 -3.68
CA ILE A 37 1.95 -41.61 -3.83
C ILE A 37 1.34 -43.02 -3.81
N ILE A 38 0.45 -43.31 -2.86
CA ILE A 38 -0.24 -44.61 -2.79
C ILE A 38 -1.05 -44.87 -4.06
N LEU A 39 -1.84 -43.89 -4.53
CA LEU A 39 -2.64 -44.05 -5.76
C LEU A 39 -1.76 -44.31 -6.97
N LEU A 40 -0.65 -43.58 -7.12
CA LEU A 40 0.31 -43.83 -8.19
C LEU A 40 0.90 -45.23 -8.10
N ILE A 41 1.34 -45.67 -6.92
CA ILE A 41 1.86 -47.03 -6.71
C ILE A 41 0.78 -48.08 -7.04
N LEU A 42 -0.45 -47.90 -6.57
CA LEU A 42 -1.55 -48.84 -6.79
C LEU A 42 -1.90 -48.93 -8.28
N PHE A 43 -2.00 -47.81 -8.98
CA PHE A 43 -2.22 -47.79 -10.42
C PHE A 43 -1.06 -48.43 -11.20
N SER A 44 0.19 -48.20 -10.79
CA SER A 44 1.35 -48.85 -11.40
C SER A 44 1.37 -50.37 -11.18
N VAL A 45 1.04 -50.84 -9.97
CA VAL A 45 0.94 -52.28 -9.67
C VAL A 45 -0.21 -52.91 -10.46
N PHE A 46 -1.37 -52.25 -10.50
CA PHE A 46 -2.52 -52.74 -11.25
C PHE A 46 -2.22 -52.84 -12.74
N LEU A 47 -1.54 -51.83 -13.31
CA LEU A 47 -1.07 -51.85 -14.70
C LEU A 47 -0.12 -53.03 -14.96
N LEU A 48 0.82 -53.29 -14.06
CA LEU A 48 1.76 -54.41 -14.19
C LEU A 48 1.02 -55.76 -14.14
N ILE A 49 0.07 -55.93 -13.22
CA ILE A 49 -0.76 -57.14 -13.13
C ILE A 49 -1.56 -57.34 -14.42
N THR A 50 -2.20 -56.29 -14.95
CA THR A 50 -2.99 -56.41 -16.18
C THR A 50 -2.15 -56.81 -17.40
N LEU A 51 -0.90 -56.37 -17.46
CA LEU A 51 0.02 -56.74 -18.54
C LEU A 51 0.53 -58.17 -18.40
N VAL A 52 0.94 -58.58 -17.20
CA VAL A 52 1.38 -59.97 -16.95
C VAL A 52 0.23 -60.95 -17.17
N ALA A 53 -0.97 -60.62 -16.69
CA ALA A 53 -2.15 -61.43 -16.93
C ALA A 53 -2.46 -61.53 -18.43
N GLY A 54 -2.41 -60.41 -19.16
CA GLY A 54 -2.61 -60.40 -20.61
C GLY A 54 -1.66 -61.35 -21.35
N GLU A 55 -0.37 -61.31 -21.04
CA GLU A 55 0.63 -62.22 -21.64
C GLU A 55 0.43 -63.68 -21.22
N TYR A 56 0.14 -63.93 -19.94
CA TYR A 56 -0.12 -65.28 -19.43
C TYR A 56 -1.35 -65.91 -20.12
N TYR A 57 -2.46 -65.18 -20.24
CA TYR A 57 -3.66 -65.68 -20.89
C TYR A 57 -3.43 -65.97 -22.37
N ASN A 58 -2.65 -65.13 -23.08
CA ASN A 58 -2.25 -65.41 -24.46
C ASN A 58 -1.43 -66.69 -24.59
N ALA A 59 -0.50 -66.92 -23.66
CA ALA A 59 0.39 -68.07 -23.69
C ALA A 59 -0.34 -69.39 -23.38
N VAL A 60 -1.32 -69.34 -22.46
CA VAL A 60 -2.02 -70.54 -21.99
C VAL A 60 -3.23 -70.90 -22.86
N ASN A 61 -3.98 -69.92 -23.37
CA ASN A 61 -5.19 -70.15 -24.16
C ASN A 61 -5.27 -69.20 -25.37
N PRO A 62 -4.47 -69.43 -26.43
CA PRO A 62 -4.46 -68.55 -27.60
C PRO A 62 -5.77 -68.56 -28.40
N SER A 63 -6.64 -69.57 -28.20
CA SER A 63 -7.90 -69.77 -28.93
C SER A 63 -9.13 -69.17 -28.25
N LEU A 64 -9.01 -68.56 -27.06
CA LEU A 64 -10.14 -67.97 -26.33
C LEU A 64 -10.45 -66.56 -26.90
N GLN A 65 -11.07 -66.55 -28.07
CA GLN A 65 -11.69 -65.36 -28.64
C GLN A 65 -13.15 -65.32 -28.22
N VAL A 66 -13.59 -64.20 -27.65
CA VAL A 66 -15.03 -63.95 -27.50
C VAL A 66 -15.52 -63.53 -28.87
N GLU A 67 -15.98 -64.50 -29.66
CA GLU A 67 -16.65 -64.25 -30.94
C GLU A 67 -18.14 -64.01 -30.69
N ASN A 68 -18.59 -62.83 -31.07
CA ASN A 68 -19.99 -62.54 -31.35
C ASN A 68 -20.06 -62.18 -32.84
N ASP A 69 -21.18 -62.40 -33.52
CA ASP A 69 -21.32 -62.29 -35.00
C ASP A 69 -20.89 -60.93 -35.61
N TYR A 70 -20.58 -59.94 -34.77
CA TYR A 70 -20.17 -58.58 -35.17
C TYR A 70 -18.79 -58.15 -34.66
N PHE A 71 -18.18 -58.82 -33.66
CA PHE A 71 -16.88 -58.43 -33.08
C PHE A 71 -16.15 -59.63 -32.43
N SER A 72 -14.85 -59.78 -32.72
CA SER A 72 -13.94 -60.63 -31.94
C SER A 72 -13.04 -59.76 -31.06
N LEU A 73 -13.17 -59.91 -29.73
CA LEU A 73 -12.31 -59.21 -28.78
C LEU A 73 -11.36 -60.22 -28.13
N SER A 74 -10.08 -60.10 -28.45
CA SER A 74 -9.03 -60.86 -27.77
C SER A 74 -8.76 -60.27 -26.38
N TYR A 75 -8.34 -61.11 -25.44
CA TYR A 75 -7.91 -60.66 -24.11
C TYR A 75 -6.78 -59.62 -24.17
N THR A 76 -5.96 -59.63 -25.22
CA THR A 76 -4.96 -58.58 -25.48
C THR A 76 -5.56 -57.20 -25.71
N VAL A 77 -6.68 -57.13 -26.42
CA VAL A 77 -7.39 -55.87 -26.67
C VAL A 77 -8.04 -55.37 -25.37
N ILE A 78 -8.60 -56.27 -24.56
CA ILE A 78 -9.14 -55.91 -23.24
C ILE A 78 -8.03 -55.39 -22.32
N ALA A 79 -6.92 -56.12 -22.22
CA ALA A 79 -5.78 -55.73 -21.38
C ALA A 79 -5.14 -54.41 -21.84
N SER A 80 -5.07 -54.16 -23.16
CA SER A 80 -4.53 -52.90 -23.70
C SER A 80 -5.48 -51.72 -23.45
N LEU A 81 -6.80 -51.92 -23.57
CA LEU A 81 -7.80 -50.89 -23.24
C LEU A 81 -7.77 -50.54 -21.75
N ILE A 82 -7.66 -51.53 -20.86
CA ILE A 82 -7.53 -51.31 -19.42
C ILE A 82 -6.22 -50.58 -19.11
N SER A 83 -5.11 -51.00 -19.71
CA SER A 83 -3.81 -50.36 -19.55
C SER A 83 -3.84 -48.90 -20.00
N LEU A 84 -4.46 -48.62 -21.15
CA LEU A 84 -4.65 -47.26 -21.66
C LEU A 84 -5.47 -46.39 -20.69
N LEU A 85 -6.56 -46.94 -20.13
CA LEU A 85 -7.40 -46.23 -19.17
C LEU A 85 -6.62 -45.88 -17.88
N ILE A 86 -5.82 -46.82 -17.37
CA ILE A 86 -4.97 -46.57 -16.20
C ILE A 86 -3.93 -45.48 -16.51
N LEU A 87 -3.33 -45.50 -17.71
CA LEU A 87 -2.39 -44.47 -18.13
C LEU A 87 -3.03 -43.09 -18.25
N ILE A 88 -4.26 -43.02 -18.75
CA ILE A 88 -5.04 -41.78 -18.77
C ILE A 88 -5.28 -41.28 -17.34
N LEU A 89 -5.67 -42.16 -16.41
CA LEU A 89 -5.87 -41.78 -15.00
C LEU A 89 -4.59 -41.29 -14.32
N ILE A 90 -3.46 -41.98 -14.53
CA ILE A 90 -2.14 -41.55 -14.05
C ILE A 90 -1.80 -40.18 -14.64
N SER A 91 -2.03 -39.97 -15.94
CA SER A 91 -1.74 -38.71 -16.62
C SER A 91 -2.60 -37.56 -16.11
N ILE A 92 -3.90 -37.79 -15.87
CA ILE A 92 -4.80 -36.81 -15.27
C ILE A 92 -4.36 -36.48 -13.84
N LEU A 93 -4.00 -37.49 -13.04
CA LEU A 93 -3.55 -37.29 -11.66
C LEU A 93 -2.19 -36.57 -11.59
N ALA A 94 -1.25 -36.91 -12.48
CA ALA A 94 0.03 -36.22 -12.63
C ALA A 94 -0.16 -34.78 -13.10
N GLY A 95 -0.99 -34.56 -14.13
CA GLY A 95 -1.39 -33.23 -14.59
C GLY A 95 -2.03 -32.41 -13.47
N TYR A 96 -2.95 -33.00 -12.71
CA TYR A 96 -3.54 -32.37 -11.53
C TYR A 96 -2.47 -31.96 -10.52
N ILE A 97 -1.50 -32.83 -10.19
CA ILE A 97 -0.42 -32.50 -9.23
C ILE A 97 0.47 -31.37 -9.77
N ILE A 98 0.80 -31.38 -11.06
CA ILE A 98 1.68 -30.38 -11.67
C ILE A 98 0.98 -29.01 -11.70
N PHE A 99 -0.23 -28.96 -12.24
CA PHE A 99 -0.94 -27.70 -12.51
C PHE A 99 -1.72 -27.12 -11.32
N ASN A 100 -2.15 -27.94 -10.34
CA ASN A 100 -2.92 -27.44 -9.21
C ASN A 100 -2.04 -26.61 -8.27
N LYS A 101 -2.33 -25.33 -8.00
CA LYS A 101 -1.55 -24.47 -7.08
C LYS A 101 -1.69 -24.80 -5.58
N LYS A 102 -2.45 -25.84 -5.19
CA LYS A 102 -2.74 -26.14 -3.77
C LYS A 102 -1.56 -26.79 -3.05
N ILE A 103 -1.03 -26.11 -2.04
CA ILE A 103 0.02 -26.64 -1.17
C ILE A 103 -0.58 -27.54 -0.10
N VAL A 104 -0.13 -28.79 -0.04
CA VAL A 104 -0.55 -29.75 1.01
C VAL A 104 0.33 -29.61 2.25
N LYS A 105 1.65 -29.46 2.08
CA LYS A 105 2.64 -29.40 3.18
C LYS A 105 3.04 -27.98 3.56
N LYS A 106 2.08 -27.08 3.81
CA LYS A 106 2.31 -25.65 4.11
C LYS A 106 3.32 -25.39 5.23
N LYS A 107 3.21 -26.14 6.34
CA LYS A 107 4.16 -26.04 7.47
C LYS A 107 5.61 -26.32 7.05
N LYS A 108 5.81 -27.28 6.12
CA LYS A 108 7.14 -27.63 5.63
C LYS A 108 7.70 -26.49 4.76
N LEU A 109 6.86 -25.89 3.91
CA LEU A 109 7.25 -24.70 3.14
C LEU A 109 7.67 -23.55 4.05
N VAL A 110 6.84 -23.16 5.02
CA VAL A 110 7.19 -22.08 5.98
C VAL A 110 8.47 -22.37 6.73
N SER A 111 8.70 -23.63 7.13
CA SER A 111 9.94 -24.00 7.82
C SER A 111 11.15 -23.90 6.89
N LYS A 112 10.99 -24.21 5.59
CA LYS A 112 12.05 -24.04 4.59
C LYS A 112 12.33 -22.56 4.32
N LEU A 113 11.31 -21.72 4.18
CA LEU A 113 11.49 -20.27 4.03
C LEU A 113 12.24 -19.66 5.23
N LYS A 114 11.96 -20.16 6.45
CA LYS A 114 12.69 -19.75 7.65
C LYS A 114 14.16 -20.20 7.63
N GLU A 115 14.44 -21.39 7.13
CA GLU A 115 15.82 -21.87 6.90
C GLU A 115 16.54 -21.02 5.85
N ASP A 116 15.87 -20.71 4.74
CA ASP A 116 16.39 -19.87 3.67
C ASP A 116 16.65 -18.43 4.16
N PHE A 117 15.82 -17.92 5.08
CA PHE A 117 16.04 -16.65 5.77
C PHE A 117 17.34 -16.66 6.58
N TYR A 118 17.57 -17.69 7.40
CA TYR A 118 18.82 -17.80 8.16
C TYR A 118 20.06 -17.99 7.28
N ASN A 119 19.88 -18.47 6.05
CA ASN A 119 20.93 -18.58 5.04
C ASN A 119 21.03 -17.32 4.14
N ASN A 120 20.33 -16.23 4.47
CA ASN A 120 20.26 -14.97 3.69
C ASN A 120 19.89 -15.18 2.21
N SER A 121 19.11 -16.22 1.91
CA SER A 121 18.73 -16.57 0.53
C SER A 121 17.45 -15.82 0.10
N PHE A 122 17.45 -14.49 0.21
CA PHE A 122 16.25 -13.64 0.03
C PHE A 122 15.60 -13.81 -1.34
N VAL A 123 16.38 -13.87 -2.42
CA VAL A 123 15.88 -14.14 -3.79
C VAL A 123 15.01 -15.40 -3.84
N GLN A 124 15.41 -16.47 -3.15
CA GLN A 124 14.66 -17.73 -3.13
C GLN A 124 13.36 -17.60 -2.33
N ILE A 125 13.39 -16.81 -1.26
CA ILE A 125 12.20 -16.49 -0.45
C ILE A 125 11.22 -15.68 -1.29
N ILE A 126 11.67 -14.63 -1.96
CA ILE A 126 10.84 -13.76 -2.81
C ILE A 126 10.18 -14.59 -3.90
N ASN A 127 10.95 -15.38 -4.66
CA ASN A 127 10.40 -16.26 -5.70
C ASN A 127 9.38 -17.27 -5.15
N SER A 128 9.61 -17.76 -3.94
CA SER A 128 8.67 -18.68 -3.28
C SER A 128 7.41 -17.96 -2.81
N LEU A 129 7.52 -16.76 -2.24
CA LEU A 129 6.37 -15.97 -1.81
C LEU A 129 5.55 -15.54 -3.01
N ASP A 130 6.17 -15.03 -4.07
CA ASP A 130 5.48 -14.64 -5.31
C ASP A 130 4.59 -15.79 -5.84
N TYR A 131 5.11 -17.01 -5.83
CA TYR A 131 4.37 -18.16 -6.32
C TYR A 131 3.34 -18.73 -5.32
N TYR A 132 3.64 -18.73 -4.01
CA TYR A 132 2.86 -19.44 -3.00
C TYR A 132 2.01 -18.57 -2.07
N PHE A 133 2.20 -17.25 -2.06
CA PHE A 133 1.61 -16.36 -1.06
C PHE A 133 0.08 -16.40 -1.05
N ASP A 134 -0.58 -16.38 -2.21
CA ASP A 134 -2.04 -16.53 -2.30
C ASP A 134 -2.54 -17.81 -1.61
N ASN A 135 -1.80 -18.91 -1.78
CA ASN A 135 -2.14 -20.17 -1.13
C ASN A 135 -1.86 -20.15 0.37
N LEU A 136 -0.84 -19.42 0.81
CA LEU A 136 -0.53 -19.22 2.22
C LEU A 136 -1.64 -18.38 2.86
N ASN A 137 -1.89 -17.20 2.30
CA ASN A 137 -2.90 -16.22 2.71
C ASN A 137 -4.33 -16.81 2.72
N LYS A 138 -4.72 -17.61 1.72
CA LYS A 138 -6.07 -18.24 1.68
C LYS A 138 -6.39 -19.08 2.91
N TYR A 139 -5.40 -19.76 3.49
CA TYR A 139 -5.58 -20.67 4.63
C TYR A 139 -5.14 -20.06 5.96
N TYR A 140 -4.49 -18.91 5.90
CA TYR A 140 -4.17 -18.09 7.07
C TYR A 140 -5.44 -17.74 7.86
N LEU A 141 -5.27 -17.67 9.17
CA LEU A 141 -6.23 -17.20 10.15
C LEU A 141 -5.54 -16.06 10.92
N PRO A 142 -6.00 -14.81 10.79
CA PRO A 142 -5.47 -13.70 11.60
C PRO A 142 -5.68 -13.96 13.09
N GLU A 143 -4.78 -13.47 13.95
CA GLU A 143 -4.87 -13.67 15.40
C GLU A 143 -6.16 -13.07 15.99
N GLY A 144 -6.55 -13.67 17.12
CA GLY A 144 -7.81 -13.44 17.80
C GLY A 144 -8.31 -14.69 18.54
N ARG A 145 -7.77 -15.88 18.23
CA ARG A 145 -8.11 -17.14 18.92
C ARG A 145 -6.89 -18.04 19.05
N LYS A 146 -6.27 -18.03 20.24
CA LYS A 146 -5.14 -18.89 20.59
C LYS A 146 -5.56 -20.36 20.50
N ALA A 147 -4.63 -21.23 20.08
CA ALA A 147 -4.78 -22.68 20.23
C ALA A 147 -4.69 -23.06 21.72
N THR A 148 -5.75 -22.81 22.47
CA THR A 148 -5.97 -23.35 23.81
C THR A 148 -5.82 -24.87 23.80
N THR A 149 -5.13 -25.42 24.80
CA THR A 149 -4.96 -26.87 24.89
C THR A 149 -6.29 -27.56 25.18
N ARG A 150 -6.40 -28.83 24.77
CA ARG A 150 -7.61 -29.66 24.98
C ARG A 150 -8.01 -29.71 26.46
N GLN A 151 -7.04 -29.70 27.38
CA GLN A 151 -7.26 -29.72 28.83
C GLN A 151 -7.76 -28.38 29.37
N GLU A 152 -7.21 -27.24 28.92
CA GLU A 152 -7.66 -25.90 29.36
C GLU A 152 -9.09 -25.59 28.93
N ASN A 153 -9.51 -26.02 27.73
CA ASN A 153 -10.88 -25.78 27.27
C ASN A 153 -11.90 -26.68 27.96
N LEU A 154 -11.59 -27.96 28.13
CA LEU A 154 -12.50 -28.89 28.80
C LEU A 154 -12.68 -28.49 30.27
N SER A 155 -11.60 -28.16 30.98
CA SER A 155 -11.69 -27.69 32.37
C SER A 155 -12.57 -26.44 32.50
N ARG A 156 -12.42 -25.44 31.62
CA ARG A 156 -13.28 -24.24 31.59
C ARG A 156 -14.75 -24.56 31.29
N ILE A 157 -15.04 -25.47 30.36
CA ILE A 157 -16.41 -25.89 30.00
C ILE A 157 -17.10 -26.64 31.17
N PHE A 158 -16.34 -27.45 31.91
CA PHE A 158 -16.88 -28.23 33.03
C PHE A 158 -16.97 -27.44 34.34
N GLN A 159 -16.17 -26.39 34.52
CA GLN A 159 -16.20 -25.54 35.72
C GLN A 159 -17.23 -24.40 35.64
N ASN A 160 -17.66 -23.99 34.45
CA ASN A 160 -18.57 -22.86 34.29
C ASN A 160 -20.04 -23.30 34.50
N LYS A 161 -20.73 -22.68 35.47
CA LYS A 161 -22.13 -23.00 35.83
C LYS A 161 -23.16 -22.34 34.92
N ASP A 162 -22.74 -21.32 34.17
CA ASP A 162 -23.61 -20.55 33.30
C ASP A 162 -23.73 -21.19 31.91
N THR A 163 -24.96 -21.52 31.49
CA THR A 163 -25.26 -22.31 30.29
C THR A 163 -24.95 -21.57 28.99
N PHE A 164 -25.12 -20.24 28.98
CA PHE A 164 -24.82 -19.41 27.80
C PHE A 164 -23.31 -19.36 27.53
N ASN A 165 -22.53 -19.09 28.59
CA ASN A 165 -21.07 -19.14 28.54
C ASN A 165 -20.53 -20.53 28.17
N LYS A 166 -21.21 -21.61 28.58
CA LYS A 166 -20.84 -22.99 28.23
C LYS A 166 -21.01 -23.28 26.74
N PHE A 167 -22.07 -22.79 26.10
CA PHE A 167 -22.30 -22.94 24.66
C PHE A 167 -21.23 -22.20 23.85
N GLU A 168 -20.88 -20.99 24.25
CA GLU A 168 -19.84 -20.19 23.58
C GLU A 168 -18.45 -20.85 23.71
N LEU A 169 -18.12 -21.38 24.90
CA LEU A 169 -16.90 -22.16 25.11
C LEU A 169 -16.88 -23.45 24.26
N ALA A 170 -18.01 -24.15 24.14
CA ALA A 170 -18.11 -25.35 23.31
C ALA A 170 -17.95 -25.02 21.82
N LYS A 171 -18.54 -23.92 21.33
CA LYS A 171 -18.37 -23.41 19.97
C LYS A 171 -16.90 -23.08 19.67
N ASN A 172 -16.22 -22.42 20.61
CA ASN A 172 -14.79 -22.11 20.51
C ASN A 172 -13.92 -23.38 20.52
N TYR A 173 -14.24 -24.37 21.35
CA TYR A 173 -13.55 -25.66 21.35
C TYR A 173 -13.71 -26.39 20.01
N LEU A 174 -14.93 -26.49 19.47
CA LEU A 174 -15.21 -27.18 18.22
C LEU A 174 -14.51 -26.50 17.04
N TYR A 175 -14.53 -25.16 17.02
CA TYR A 175 -13.79 -24.36 16.05
C TYR A 175 -12.29 -24.62 16.12
N ASN A 176 -11.69 -24.60 17.31
CA ASN A 176 -10.26 -24.85 17.52
C ASN A 176 -9.87 -26.29 17.15
N PHE A 177 -10.75 -27.25 17.41
CA PHE A 177 -10.53 -28.64 17.03
C PHE A 177 -10.50 -28.80 15.50
N ILE A 178 -11.47 -28.23 14.79
CA ILE A 178 -11.55 -28.26 13.32
C ILE A 178 -10.37 -27.52 12.69
N ASN A 179 -9.99 -26.36 13.24
CA ASN A 179 -8.97 -25.48 12.66
C ASN A 179 -7.55 -25.68 13.22
N LYS A 180 -7.30 -26.69 14.06
CA LYS A 180 -6.02 -26.90 14.76
C LYS A 180 -4.80 -26.81 13.85
N ASN A 181 -4.86 -27.41 12.66
CA ASN A 181 -3.75 -27.40 11.70
C ASN A 181 -3.56 -26.04 11.03
N ARG A 182 -4.65 -25.28 10.80
CA ARG A 182 -4.59 -23.91 10.27
C ARG A 182 -4.00 -22.97 11.30
N ILE A 183 -4.43 -23.06 12.56
CA ILE A 183 -3.90 -22.23 13.66
C ILE A 183 -2.39 -22.44 13.81
N ARG A 184 -1.93 -23.70 13.89
CA ARG A 184 -0.49 -24.02 14.00
C ARG A 184 0.33 -23.55 12.80
N TYR A 185 -0.27 -23.54 11.61
CA TYR A 185 0.36 -23.02 10.41
C TYR A 185 0.45 -21.49 10.47
N SER A 186 -0.64 -20.80 10.83
CA SER A 186 -0.69 -19.35 10.99
C SER A 186 0.36 -18.86 11.98
N THR A 187 0.46 -19.44 13.17
CA THR A 187 1.48 -19.03 14.16
C THR A 187 2.90 -19.11 13.60
N LYS A 188 3.22 -20.17 12.84
CA LYS A 188 4.54 -20.31 12.20
C LYS A 188 4.75 -19.32 11.05
N PHE A 189 3.68 -18.97 10.36
CA PHE A 189 3.72 -18.01 9.28
C PHE A 189 3.88 -16.59 9.83
N ASP A 190 3.20 -16.26 10.92
CA ASP A 190 3.37 -15.02 11.68
C ASP A 190 4.82 -14.84 12.13
N GLU A 191 5.42 -15.87 12.75
CA GLU A 191 6.85 -15.85 13.12
C GLU A 191 7.77 -15.58 11.92
N LEU A 192 7.45 -16.14 10.74
CA LEU A 192 8.24 -15.92 9.54
C LEU A 192 8.05 -14.48 9.02
N LEU A 193 6.82 -13.99 8.97
CA LEU A 193 6.52 -12.63 8.49
C LEU A 193 7.18 -11.57 9.37
N GLN A 194 7.17 -11.76 10.70
CA GLN A 194 7.90 -10.87 11.61
C GLN A 194 9.39 -10.82 11.28
N LEU A 195 10.02 -11.99 11.06
CA LEU A 195 11.44 -12.05 10.71
C LEU A 195 11.74 -11.37 9.37
N LEU A 196 10.89 -11.60 8.37
CA LEU A 196 11.06 -11.02 7.03
C LEU A 196 10.85 -9.51 7.04
N PHE A 197 9.76 -9.03 7.63
CA PHE A 197 9.41 -7.61 7.60
C PHE A 197 10.20 -6.75 8.60
N LEU A 198 10.99 -7.35 9.50
CA LEU A 198 11.97 -6.63 10.32
C LEU A 198 13.35 -6.59 9.68
N ASN A 199 13.58 -7.31 8.58
CA ASN A 199 14.88 -7.41 7.96
C ASN A 199 14.98 -6.47 6.76
N GLU A 200 15.72 -5.37 6.92
CA GLU A 200 15.94 -4.34 5.90
C GLU A 200 16.43 -4.97 4.58
N ASN A 201 17.49 -5.78 4.61
CA ASN A 201 18.02 -6.44 3.40
C ASN A 201 16.96 -7.24 2.62
N PHE A 202 16.01 -7.89 3.30
CA PHE A 202 14.92 -8.59 2.61
C PHE A 202 13.94 -7.61 1.97
N ILE A 203 13.60 -6.52 2.65
CA ILE A 203 12.71 -5.48 2.13
C ILE A 203 13.32 -4.80 0.90
N GLU A 204 14.60 -4.46 0.94
CA GLU A 204 15.34 -3.89 -0.20
C GLU A 204 15.29 -4.82 -1.42
N GLU A 205 15.71 -6.09 -1.25
CA GLU A 205 15.70 -7.08 -2.31
C GLU A 205 14.29 -7.32 -2.89
N LEU A 206 13.27 -7.28 -2.03
CA LEU A 206 11.87 -7.43 -2.42
C LEU A 206 11.38 -6.22 -3.22
N ALA A 207 11.69 -4.99 -2.76
CA ALA A 207 11.31 -3.76 -3.44
C ALA A 207 11.96 -3.65 -4.83
N ASP A 208 13.22 -4.07 -4.97
CA ASP A 208 13.94 -4.05 -6.24
C ASP A 208 13.42 -5.09 -7.24
N ARG A 209 13.13 -6.31 -6.77
CA ARG A 209 12.78 -7.42 -7.67
C ARG A 209 11.30 -7.58 -7.93
N ASN A 210 10.47 -7.35 -6.92
CA ASN A 210 9.03 -7.56 -7.00
C ASN A 210 8.25 -6.50 -6.21
N PRO A 211 8.31 -5.23 -6.62
CA PRO A 211 7.60 -4.15 -5.94
C PRO A 211 6.07 -4.32 -5.98
N TYR A 212 5.54 -5.09 -6.94
CA TYR A 212 4.11 -5.45 -6.98
C TYR A 212 3.66 -6.30 -5.79
N PHE A 213 4.60 -6.97 -5.10
CA PHE A 213 4.30 -7.70 -3.87
C PHE A 213 3.75 -6.78 -2.77
N PHE A 214 4.01 -5.47 -2.84
CA PHE A 214 3.38 -4.47 -1.98
C PHE A 214 1.84 -4.56 -2.03
N VAL A 215 1.27 -4.59 -3.23
CA VAL A 215 -0.18 -4.75 -3.45
C VAL A 215 -0.68 -6.06 -2.84
N THR A 216 0.09 -7.12 -3.07
CA THR A 216 -0.23 -8.47 -2.57
C THR A 216 -0.34 -8.49 -1.04
N ILE A 217 0.52 -7.75 -0.33
CA ILE A 217 0.45 -7.59 1.13
C ILE A 217 -0.75 -6.74 1.55
N LEU A 218 -1.01 -5.61 0.89
CA LEU A 218 -2.14 -4.75 1.22
C LEU A 218 -3.49 -5.46 1.07
N GLU A 219 -3.67 -6.24 0.00
CA GLU A 219 -4.91 -7.00 -0.25
C GLU A 219 -5.01 -8.31 0.55
N SER A 220 -3.96 -8.65 1.30
CA SER A 220 -3.92 -9.91 2.06
C SER A 220 -4.85 -9.90 3.29
N LYS A 221 -5.08 -11.10 3.85
CA LYS A 221 -5.79 -11.29 5.12
C LYS A 221 -4.87 -11.17 6.34
N LEU A 222 -3.65 -10.69 6.13
CA LEU A 222 -2.71 -10.46 7.22
C LEU A 222 -3.31 -9.43 8.18
N GLN A 223 -2.92 -9.56 9.45
CA GLN A 223 -3.28 -8.59 10.47
C GLN A 223 -2.68 -7.22 10.15
N ILE A 224 -3.35 -6.17 10.62
CA ILE A 224 -2.97 -4.79 10.33
C ILE A 224 -1.55 -4.46 10.81
N ASN A 225 -1.12 -5.00 11.95
CA ASN A 225 0.24 -4.80 12.49
C ASN A 225 1.33 -5.31 11.54
N TYR A 226 1.14 -6.45 10.88
CA TYR A 226 2.10 -6.96 9.90
C TYR A 226 2.13 -6.10 8.64
N LYS A 227 0.98 -5.61 8.20
CA LYS A 227 0.90 -4.70 7.05
C LYS A 227 1.55 -3.37 7.38
N GLU A 228 1.26 -2.79 8.53
CA GLU A 228 1.86 -1.53 9.00
C GLU A 228 3.38 -1.64 9.04
N GLN A 229 3.91 -2.69 9.68
CA GLN A 229 5.35 -2.91 9.80
C GLN A 229 6.02 -3.08 8.42
N PHE A 230 5.39 -3.83 7.52
CA PHE A 230 5.88 -3.98 6.14
C PHE A 230 5.86 -2.65 5.39
N VAL A 231 4.75 -1.90 5.46
CA VAL A 231 4.58 -0.61 4.77
C VAL A 231 5.56 0.43 5.29
N GLU A 232 5.83 0.47 6.60
CA GLU A 232 6.81 1.37 7.21
C GLU A 232 8.20 1.16 6.58
N GLN A 233 8.71 -0.06 6.63
CA GLN A 233 10.03 -0.40 6.09
C GLN A 233 10.11 -0.25 4.56
N PHE A 234 9.05 -0.67 3.85
CA PHE A 234 9.02 -0.64 2.39
C PHE A 234 8.95 0.79 1.84
N LEU A 235 8.12 1.66 2.45
CA LEU A 235 8.04 3.06 2.03
C LEU A 235 9.28 3.85 2.44
N GLU A 236 9.87 3.57 3.60
CA GLU A 236 11.13 4.19 3.99
C GLU A 236 12.23 3.92 2.95
N TYR A 237 12.40 2.66 2.56
CA TYR A 237 13.35 2.28 1.51
C TYR A 237 13.06 2.98 0.17
N LEU A 238 11.80 2.99 -0.28
CA LEU A 238 11.42 3.64 -1.53
C LEU A 238 11.55 5.17 -1.49
N ILE A 239 11.54 5.81 -0.33
CA ILE A 239 11.65 7.28 -0.25
C ILE A 239 13.11 7.72 -0.13
N ILE A 240 13.93 6.97 0.60
CA ILE A 240 15.31 7.35 0.92
C ILE A 240 16.31 6.76 -0.08
N GLU A 241 16.16 5.49 -0.44
CA GLU A 241 17.20 4.73 -1.14
C GLU A 241 16.82 4.42 -2.60
N ASN A 242 15.57 4.02 -2.88
CA ASN A 242 15.10 3.66 -4.22
C ASN A 242 13.85 4.46 -4.64
N ASN A 243 14.07 5.75 -4.91
CA ASN A 243 13.01 6.71 -5.21
C ASN A 243 12.44 6.64 -6.63
N ASP A 244 13.20 6.14 -7.61
CA ASP A 244 12.84 6.15 -9.02
C ASP A 244 11.44 5.58 -9.29
N LEU A 245 11.12 4.40 -8.73
CA LEU A 245 9.85 3.74 -8.98
C LEU A 245 8.66 4.51 -8.38
N LEU A 246 8.78 4.90 -7.10
CA LEU A 246 7.71 5.61 -6.40
C LEU A 246 7.50 6.99 -7.03
N PHE A 247 8.59 7.72 -7.27
CA PHE A 247 8.53 9.07 -7.81
C PHE A 247 8.06 9.07 -9.25
N PHE A 248 8.45 8.07 -10.05
CA PHE A 248 7.87 7.87 -11.39
C PHE A 248 6.34 7.72 -11.32
N GLN A 249 5.80 6.89 -10.42
CA GLN A 249 4.34 6.73 -10.28
C GLN A 249 3.65 8.00 -9.78
N VAL A 250 4.27 8.73 -8.85
CA VAL A 250 3.79 10.02 -8.34
C VAL A 250 3.79 11.09 -9.44
N ASN A 251 4.87 11.18 -10.22
CA ASN A 251 5.01 12.12 -11.32
C ASN A 251 4.08 11.81 -12.49
N ASN A 252 3.73 10.55 -12.71
CA ASN A 252 2.69 10.16 -13.67
C ASN A 252 1.26 10.28 -13.13
N THR A 253 1.08 10.83 -11.93
CA THR A 253 -0.25 11.15 -11.36
C THR A 253 -0.49 12.66 -11.46
N ASN A 254 -0.56 13.19 -12.69
CA ASN A 254 -0.81 14.62 -12.96
C ASN A 254 -2.20 14.91 -13.50
N GLU A 255 -2.94 13.88 -13.95
CA GLU A 255 -4.30 14.08 -14.45
C GLU A 255 -5.25 14.45 -13.30
N ILE A 256 -5.80 15.65 -13.37
CA ILE A 256 -6.84 16.13 -12.46
C ILE A 256 -8.22 15.87 -13.09
N TYR A 257 -9.11 15.25 -12.32
CA TYR A 257 -10.51 15.12 -12.65
C TYR A 257 -11.21 16.46 -12.46
N LEU A 258 -11.39 17.20 -13.55
CA LEU A 258 -11.90 18.59 -13.55
C LEU A 258 -13.18 18.81 -12.74
N LYS A 259 -14.05 17.80 -12.64
CA LYS A 259 -15.31 17.90 -11.90
C LYS A 259 -15.08 18.06 -10.38
N ASN A 260 -14.12 17.31 -9.85
CA ASN A 260 -13.90 17.18 -8.41
C ASN A 260 -12.60 17.88 -7.96
N ASP A 261 -11.78 18.33 -8.92
CA ASP A 261 -10.44 18.89 -8.71
C ASP A 261 -9.53 17.94 -7.91
N THR A 262 -9.59 16.65 -8.25
CA THR A 262 -8.90 15.54 -7.57
C THR A 262 -8.10 14.70 -8.55
N TYR A 263 -7.12 13.93 -8.05
CA TYR A 263 -6.28 13.13 -8.93
C TYR A 263 -6.99 11.91 -9.48
N LYS A 264 -6.90 11.73 -10.80
CA LYS A 264 -7.22 10.45 -11.44
C LYS A 264 -6.03 9.51 -11.31
N ILE A 265 -6.09 8.62 -10.33
CA ILE A 265 -5.02 7.63 -10.10
C ILE A 265 -5.34 6.37 -10.91
N ASN A 266 -4.51 6.10 -11.93
CA ASN A 266 -4.59 4.87 -12.73
C ASN A 266 -4.12 3.67 -11.90
N SER A 267 -4.75 2.51 -12.08
CA SER A 267 -4.31 1.24 -11.47
C SER A 267 -2.90 0.80 -11.90
N GLU A 268 -2.38 1.36 -13.00
CA GLU A 268 -0.98 1.17 -13.42
C GLU A 268 0.01 1.81 -12.43
N ASN A 269 -0.37 2.91 -11.77
CA ASN A 269 0.39 3.51 -10.66
C ASN A 269 0.06 2.78 -9.35
N TYR A 270 0.29 1.46 -9.35
CA TYR A 270 -0.23 0.54 -8.35
C TYR A 270 0.19 0.88 -6.90
N LEU A 271 1.38 1.44 -6.66
CA LEU A 271 1.80 1.79 -5.30
C LEU A 271 0.87 2.87 -4.72
N ILE A 272 0.71 3.96 -5.46
CA ILE A 272 -0.13 5.10 -5.07
C ILE A 272 -1.61 4.72 -5.11
N TYR A 273 -2.03 3.99 -6.14
CA TYR A 273 -3.41 3.55 -6.28
C TYR A 273 -3.84 2.68 -5.10
N TYR A 274 -3.11 1.60 -4.79
CA TYR A 274 -3.51 0.69 -3.71
C TYR A 274 -3.31 1.29 -2.32
N LEU A 275 -2.33 2.20 -2.14
CA LEU A 275 -2.14 2.88 -0.87
C LEU A 275 -3.30 3.84 -0.53
N PHE A 276 -3.90 4.51 -1.53
CA PHE A 276 -4.95 5.52 -1.29
C PHE A 276 -6.33 5.20 -1.88
N LYS A 277 -6.52 3.99 -2.42
CA LYS A 277 -7.84 3.50 -2.87
C LYS A 277 -8.86 3.44 -1.73
N ASP A 278 -8.38 3.10 -0.53
CA ASP A 278 -9.14 3.07 0.72
C ASP A 278 -8.39 3.93 1.74
N ILE A 279 -8.91 5.13 2.02
CA ILE A 279 -8.22 6.08 2.88
C ILE A 279 -8.23 5.66 4.36
N GLU A 280 -9.24 4.91 4.79
CA GLU A 280 -9.30 4.39 6.16
C GLU A 280 -8.23 3.34 6.38
N LEU A 281 -8.02 2.44 5.40
CA LEU A 281 -6.88 1.53 5.42
C LEU A 281 -5.54 2.30 5.42
N ALA A 282 -5.40 3.35 4.60
CA ALA A 282 -4.20 4.18 4.59
C ALA A 282 -3.92 4.81 5.97
N ASN A 283 -4.97 5.23 6.68
CA ASN A 283 -4.89 5.77 8.02
C ASN A 283 -4.51 4.70 9.06
N GLU A 284 -5.11 3.51 8.99
CA GLU A 284 -4.74 2.37 9.84
C GLU A 284 -3.28 1.96 9.66
N LEU A 285 -2.78 2.00 8.43
CA LEU A 285 -1.39 1.74 8.07
C LEU A 285 -0.44 2.91 8.38
N LYS A 286 -0.98 4.04 8.88
CA LYS A 286 -0.24 5.28 9.14
C LYS A 286 0.60 5.73 7.94
N ALA A 287 0.02 5.68 6.74
CA ALA A 287 0.69 6.10 5.51
C ALA A 287 1.34 7.49 5.66
N TRP A 288 0.63 8.44 6.26
CA TRP A 288 1.14 9.78 6.58
C TRP A 288 2.46 9.75 7.36
N LYS A 289 2.61 8.85 8.34
CA LYS A 289 3.84 8.70 9.14
C LYS A 289 4.94 8.09 8.28
N ASN A 290 4.61 7.02 7.56
CA ASN A 290 5.56 6.23 6.79
C ASN A 290 6.06 6.97 5.54
N ILE A 291 5.39 8.07 5.15
CA ILE A 291 5.87 9.02 4.13
C ILE A 291 6.57 10.20 4.80
N GLY A 292 5.99 10.74 5.86
CA GLY A 292 6.45 11.95 6.52
C GLY A 292 7.77 11.80 7.27
N GLU A 293 7.93 10.75 8.09
CA GLU A 293 9.15 10.55 8.88
C GLU A 293 10.39 10.33 8.01
N PRO A 294 10.37 9.48 6.96
CA PRO A 294 11.51 9.37 6.06
C PRO A 294 11.87 10.71 5.41
N ALA A 295 10.90 11.45 4.88
CA ALA A 295 11.14 12.76 4.28
C ALA A 295 11.72 13.79 5.27
N LEU A 296 11.27 13.76 6.53
CA LEU A 296 11.82 14.58 7.61
C LEU A 296 13.23 14.14 8.01
N SER A 297 13.52 12.84 8.01
CA SER A 297 14.85 12.27 8.26
C SER A 297 15.83 12.67 7.16
N TYR A 298 15.41 12.60 5.89
CA TYR A 298 16.15 13.11 4.75
C TYR A 298 16.54 14.58 4.98
N LEU A 299 15.59 15.43 5.36
CA LEU A 299 15.83 16.85 5.68
C LEU A 299 16.76 17.08 6.89
N ASP A 300 16.89 16.14 7.83
CA ASP A 300 17.89 16.24 8.90
C ASP A 300 19.30 15.90 8.45
N ASN A 301 19.43 15.04 7.44
CA ASN A 301 20.71 14.54 6.94
C ASN A 301 21.24 15.31 5.73
N VAL A 302 20.50 16.30 5.21
CA VAL A 302 20.96 17.17 4.11
C VAL A 302 22.23 17.90 4.54
N ASN A 303 23.34 17.59 3.88
CA ASN A 303 24.61 18.29 4.06
C ASN A 303 24.76 19.47 3.08
N ASP A 304 25.83 20.23 3.26
CA ASP A 304 26.12 21.44 2.47
C ASP A 304 26.32 21.15 0.96
N GLN A 305 26.74 19.93 0.61
CA GLN A 305 26.95 19.49 -0.76
C GLN A 305 25.63 19.13 -1.46
N MET A 306 24.70 18.48 -0.76
CA MET A 306 23.34 18.24 -1.23
C MET A 306 22.57 19.56 -1.42
N CYS A 307 22.83 20.58 -0.59
CA CYS A 307 22.28 21.93 -0.79
C CYS A 307 22.74 22.59 -2.10
N LEU A 308 23.90 22.21 -2.67
CA LEU A 308 24.41 22.76 -3.92
C LEU A 308 23.72 22.13 -5.14
N GLU A 309 23.29 20.87 -5.06
CA GLU A 309 22.51 20.21 -6.12
C GLU A 309 21.11 20.81 -6.29
N LEU A 310 20.61 21.49 -5.24
CA LEU A 310 19.36 22.25 -5.26
C LEU A 310 19.47 23.61 -5.97
N LYS A 311 20.69 24.05 -6.32
CA LYS A 311 20.91 25.25 -7.15
C LYS A 311 20.86 24.82 -8.61
N THR A 312 19.74 25.12 -9.28
CA THR A 312 19.53 24.70 -10.67
C THR A 312 19.63 25.90 -11.61
N ASP A 313 20.49 25.78 -12.63
CA ASP A 313 20.46 26.68 -13.80
C ASP A 313 19.21 26.43 -14.67
N ILE A 314 18.61 25.25 -14.53
CA ILE A 314 17.38 24.76 -15.16
C ILE A 314 16.13 25.23 -14.37
N TYR A 315 14.96 25.29 -15.03
CA TYR A 315 13.67 25.55 -14.36
C TYR A 315 13.46 24.54 -13.21
N VAL A 316 13.27 25.06 -12.00
CA VAL A 316 13.14 24.28 -10.75
C VAL A 316 12.02 23.22 -10.86
N GLU A 317 10.96 23.54 -11.59
CA GLU A 317 9.78 22.68 -11.77
C GLU A 317 10.13 21.38 -12.49
N GLU A 318 11.02 21.42 -13.49
CA GLU A 318 11.42 20.22 -14.24
C GLU A 318 12.21 19.23 -13.39
N LYS A 319 13.00 19.73 -12.43
CA LYS A 319 13.81 18.92 -11.51
C LYS A 319 13.08 18.56 -10.22
N ALA A 320 11.91 19.14 -9.98
CA ALA A 320 11.15 18.88 -8.76
C ALA A 320 10.76 17.40 -8.64
N GLY A 321 10.52 16.75 -9.78
CA GLY A 321 10.18 15.33 -9.87
C GLY A 321 11.22 14.37 -9.28
N ASP A 322 12.46 14.79 -9.10
CA ASP A 322 13.52 13.96 -8.50
C ASP A 322 13.70 14.23 -7.00
N SER A 323 13.06 15.27 -6.47
CA SER A 323 13.24 15.69 -5.08
C SER A 323 12.41 14.86 -4.12
N VAL A 324 13.07 14.30 -3.11
CA VAL A 324 12.43 13.56 -2.01
C VAL A 324 11.36 14.40 -1.32
N VAL A 325 11.67 15.65 -1.04
CA VAL A 325 10.78 16.57 -0.32
C VAL A 325 9.56 16.90 -1.17
N TYR A 326 9.75 17.27 -2.44
CA TYR A 326 8.64 17.59 -3.34
C TYR A 326 7.72 16.40 -3.57
N ASN A 327 8.28 15.22 -3.87
CA ASN A 327 7.47 14.02 -4.07
C ASN A 327 6.71 13.63 -2.80
N SER A 328 7.32 13.77 -1.62
CA SER A 328 6.63 13.54 -0.35
C SER A 328 5.47 14.52 -0.16
N ILE A 329 5.65 15.81 -0.45
CA ILE A 329 4.57 16.82 -0.43
C ILE A 329 3.45 16.43 -1.39
N LYS A 330 3.79 15.96 -2.60
CA LYS A 330 2.82 15.52 -3.61
C LYS A 330 2.07 14.25 -3.23
N ILE A 331 2.74 13.28 -2.61
CA ILE A 331 2.09 12.07 -2.07
C ILE A 331 1.08 12.47 -0.98
N PHE A 332 1.44 13.41 -0.10
CA PHE A 332 0.51 13.96 0.88
C PHE A 332 -0.69 14.65 0.20
N ASP A 333 -0.48 15.43 -0.87
CA ASP A 333 -1.57 16.05 -1.63
C ASP A 333 -2.54 15.02 -2.21
N ILE A 334 -1.99 13.96 -2.82
CA ILE A 334 -2.79 12.84 -3.32
C ILE A 334 -3.61 12.23 -2.18
N MET A 335 -2.99 11.94 -1.04
CA MET A 335 -3.65 11.36 0.13
C MET A 335 -4.79 12.25 0.66
N ILE A 336 -4.56 13.55 0.84
CA ILE A 336 -5.57 14.46 1.39
C ILE A 336 -6.72 14.67 0.41
N ARG A 337 -6.46 14.81 -0.89
CA ARG A 337 -7.52 14.88 -1.90
C ARG A 337 -8.37 13.61 -1.92
N ARG A 338 -7.75 12.43 -1.75
CA ARG A 338 -8.47 11.16 -1.60
C ARG A 338 -9.29 11.10 -0.31
N ALA A 339 -8.80 11.68 0.78
CA ALA A 339 -9.53 11.79 2.04
C ALA A 339 -10.78 12.67 1.88
N LEU A 340 -10.67 13.80 1.17
CA LEU A 340 -11.81 14.67 0.84
C LEU A 340 -12.84 13.92 -0.03
N GLU A 341 -12.40 13.22 -1.09
CA GLU A 341 -13.30 12.44 -1.96
C GLU A 341 -14.06 11.33 -1.24
N GLN A 342 -13.41 10.70 -0.25
CA GLN A 342 -13.97 9.57 0.50
C GLN A 342 -14.64 10.01 1.81
N ASN A 343 -14.78 11.33 2.04
CA ASN A 343 -15.37 11.92 3.24
C ASN A 343 -14.75 11.36 4.55
N ALA A 344 -13.41 11.30 4.59
CA ALA A 344 -12.68 10.72 5.71
C ALA A 344 -12.90 11.51 7.00
N SER A 345 -13.16 10.81 8.10
CA SER A 345 -13.35 11.41 9.44
C SER A 345 -12.06 11.88 10.12
N THR A 346 -10.93 11.67 9.46
CA THR A 346 -9.57 11.94 9.93
C THR A 346 -8.91 12.93 8.99
N PHE A 347 -8.19 13.91 9.55
CA PHE A 347 -7.44 14.86 8.76
C PHE A 347 -6.08 14.31 8.27
N MET A 348 -5.83 13.00 8.44
CA MET A 348 -4.64 12.29 7.92
C MET A 348 -3.30 12.92 8.32
N ARG A 349 -3.26 13.53 9.51
CA ARG A 349 -2.07 14.20 10.07
C ARG A 349 -1.44 15.22 9.11
N LEU A 350 -2.25 16.12 8.54
CA LEU A 350 -1.70 17.20 7.71
C LEU A 350 -0.70 18.14 8.43
N ASP A 351 -0.56 18.04 9.77
CA ASP A 351 0.45 18.74 10.56
C ASP A 351 1.90 18.43 10.12
N TYR A 352 2.13 17.34 9.37
CA TYR A 352 3.42 17.10 8.70
C TYR A 352 3.86 18.24 7.77
N TYR A 353 2.92 19.00 7.17
CA TYR A 353 3.29 20.17 6.36
C TYR A 353 3.97 21.26 7.20
N SER A 354 3.53 21.50 8.44
CA SER A 354 4.25 22.41 9.36
C SER A 354 5.65 21.89 9.70
N HIS A 355 5.80 20.57 9.89
CA HIS A 355 7.11 19.96 10.13
C HIS A 355 8.04 20.08 8.92
N PHE A 356 7.54 19.87 7.70
CA PHE A 356 8.29 20.09 6.47
C PHE A 356 8.73 21.55 6.35
N ILE A 357 7.82 22.52 6.52
CA ILE A 357 8.15 23.94 6.47
C ILE A 357 9.25 24.29 7.49
N ASN A 358 9.14 23.81 8.73
CA ASN A 358 10.14 24.08 9.76
C ASN A 358 11.54 23.56 9.38
N LYS A 359 11.64 22.33 8.86
CA LYS A 359 12.93 21.76 8.44
C LYS A 359 13.47 22.37 7.16
N ILE A 360 12.62 22.61 6.16
CA ILE A 360 12.98 23.31 4.93
C ILE A 360 13.51 24.71 5.28
N ALA A 361 12.81 25.46 6.11
CA ALA A 361 13.21 26.80 6.52
C ALA A 361 14.50 26.81 7.36
N ARG A 362 14.75 25.77 8.17
CA ARG A 362 16.04 25.57 8.86
C ARG A 362 17.19 25.39 7.88
N ASN A 363 16.96 24.62 6.81
CA ASN A 363 17.97 24.30 5.80
C ASN A 363 18.07 25.37 4.70
N TYR A 364 17.25 26.41 4.77
CA TYR A 364 17.14 27.44 3.75
C TYR A 364 18.38 28.36 3.76
N ARG A 365 19.45 27.93 3.11
CA ARG A 365 20.70 28.71 2.99
C ARG A 365 20.67 29.56 1.72
N CYS A 366 20.20 30.79 1.85
CA CYS A 366 20.27 31.79 0.78
C CYS A 366 21.65 32.50 0.72
N ASN A 367 22.75 31.75 0.72
CA ASN A 367 24.09 32.35 0.79
C ASN A 367 24.95 32.01 -0.44
N SER A 368 24.52 32.47 -1.62
CA SER A 368 25.38 32.91 -2.74
C SER A 368 24.46 33.24 -3.93
N ILE A 369 23.90 34.44 -3.95
CA ILE A 369 23.02 34.88 -5.03
C ILE A 369 23.88 35.65 -6.04
N ASP A 370 23.96 35.09 -7.25
CA ASP A 370 24.20 35.90 -8.44
C ASP A 370 22.98 36.81 -8.65
N ILE A 371 23.21 38.07 -8.99
CA ILE A 371 22.14 39.09 -9.12
C ILE A 371 21.05 38.64 -10.11
N MET A 372 21.41 37.86 -11.14
CA MET A 372 20.48 37.30 -12.12
C MET A 372 19.48 36.29 -11.52
N CYS A 373 19.76 35.69 -10.36
CA CYS A 373 18.88 34.72 -9.72
C CYS A 373 17.71 35.37 -8.96
N LEU A 374 17.73 36.68 -8.71
CA LEU A 374 16.69 37.38 -7.94
C LEU A 374 15.36 37.53 -8.70
N GLU A 375 15.40 37.51 -10.03
CA GLU A 375 14.21 37.67 -10.88
C GLU A 375 13.43 36.37 -11.09
N LYS A 376 14.03 35.18 -10.83
CA LYS A 376 13.34 33.89 -10.95
C LYS A 376 12.12 33.82 -10.03
N GLU A 377 11.08 33.11 -10.48
CA GLU A 377 9.87 32.85 -9.69
C GLU A 377 10.20 31.99 -8.47
N PHE A 378 10.93 30.90 -8.67
CA PHE A 378 11.47 30.04 -7.63
C PHE A 378 13.00 29.98 -7.76
N LEU A 379 13.71 30.21 -6.66
CA LEU A 379 15.18 30.22 -6.65
C LEU A 379 15.77 28.81 -6.60
N ASN A 380 15.12 27.89 -5.88
CA ASN A 380 15.56 26.52 -5.64
C ASN A 380 14.35 25.63 -5.34
N ILE A 381 14.58 24.33 -5.13
CA ILE A 381 13.50 23.39 -4.84
C ILE A 381 12.75 23.70 -3.53
N TYR A 382 13.41 24.34 -2.56
CA TYR A 382 12.77 24.71 -1.29
C TYR A 382 11.77 25.84 -1.49
N ASP A 383 12.07 26.83 -2.33
CA ASP A 383 11.09 27.85 -2.72
C ASP A 383 9.84 27.22 -3.32
N TYR A 384 10.05 26.29 -4.27
CA TYR A 384 8.96 25.61 -4.95
C TYR A 384 8.18 24.69 -4.00
N SER A 385 8.87 23.97 -3.12
CA SER A 385 8.26 23.08 -2.11
C SER A 385 7.42 23.85 -1.09
N ILE A 386 7.93 24.99 -0.58
CA ILE A 386 7.17 25.87 0.31
C ILE A 386 5.92 26.36 -0.43
N TYR A 387 6.08 26.88 -1.65
CA TYR A 387 4.94 27.34 -2.44
C TYR A 387 3.90 26.23 -2.64
N GLN A 388 4.33 25.01 -2.99
CA GLN A 388 3.42 23.89 -3.20
C GLN A 388 2.67 23.50 -1.93
N ILE A 389 3.31 23.54 -0.76
CA ILE A 389 2.64 23.32 0.53
C ILE A 389 1.48 24.30 0.72
N PHE A 390 1.71 25.60 0.53
CA PHE A 390 0.66 26.62 0.65
C PHE A 390 -0.43 26.46 -0.42
N TYR A 391 -0.03 26.18 -1.66
CA TYR A 391 -0.96 25.93 -2.74
C TYR A 391 -1.90 24.76 -2.42
N ASN A 392 -1.35 23.65 -1.93
CA ASN A 392 -2.12 22.46 -1.54
C ASN A 392 -3.09 22.77 -0.40
N LEU A 393 -2.63 23.41 0.69
CA LEU A 393 -3.48 23.77 1.83
C LEU A 393 -4.68 24.62 1.39
N ILE A 394 -4.44 25.60 0.51
CA ILE A 394 -5.49 26.49 -0.02
C ILE A 394 -6.41 25.73 -0.98
N SER A 395 -5.86 24.86 -1.82
CA SER A 395 -6.62 24.05 -2.76
C SER A 395 -7.55 23.08 -2.02
N TRP A 396 -7.10 22.42 -0.95
CA TRP A 396 -7.94 21.53 -0.14
C TRP A 396 -9.14 22.26 0.47
N ILE A 397 -8.94 23.48 0.96
CA ILE A 397 -10.02 24.34 1.47
C ILE A 397 -11.01 24.68 0.34
N LYS A 398 -10.53 24.99 -0.87
CA LYS A 398 -11.44 25.31 -1.99
C LYS A 398 -12.21 24.08 -2.47
N ILE A 399 -11.57 22.91 -2.48
CA ILE A 399 -12.16 21.63 -2.90
C ILE A 399 -13.30 21.21 -1.97
N SER A 400 -13.19 21.44 -0.66
CA SER A 400 -14.25 21.08 0.29
C SER A 400 -15.56 21.83 0.05
N PHE A 401 -15.53 22.96 -0.66
CA PHE A 401 -16.73 23.72 -1.04
C PHE A 401 -17.17 23.47 -2.50
N ASN A 402 -16.54 22.52 -3.20
CA ASN A 402 -16.98 22.12 -4.53
C ASN A 402 -18.24 21.26 -4.41
N GLU A 403 -19.30 21.62 -5.13
CA GLU A 403 -20.59 20.90 -5.15
C GLU A 403 -20.49 19.42 -5.54
N ASN A 404 -19.39 19.00 -6.17
CA ASN A 404 -19.17 17.63 -6.60
C ASN A 404 -18.44 16.75 -5.56
N ILE A 405 -18.05 17.33 -4.43
CA ILE A 405 -17.42 16.63 -3.30
C ILE A 405 -18.45 16.50 -2.18
N ASP A 406 -18.74 15.28 -1.75
CA ASP A 406 -19.63 14.99 -0.62
C ASP A 406 -18.85 15.05 0.69
N TYR A 407 -18.38 16.25 1.06
CA TYR A 407 -17.70 16.50 2.32
C TYR A 407 -18.70 17.06 3.34
N SER A 408 -18.95 16.31 4.41
CA SER A 408 -20.05 16.60 5.36
C SER A 408 -19.60 16.91 6.78
N ILE A 409 -18.30 17.13 7.00
CA ILE A 409 -17.76 17.47 8.32
C ILE A 409 -18.00 18.95 8.58
N GLU A 410 -18.97 19.23 9.46
CA GLU A 410 -19.32 20.59 9.88
C GLU A 410 -18.24 21.21 10.78
N LEU A 411 -18.16 22.54 10.74
CA LEU A 411 -17.32 23.32 11.64
C LEU A 411 -17.96 23.38 13.04
N GLU A 412 -17.22 22.98 14.08
CA GLU A 412 -17.74 23.06 15.45
C GLU A 412 -17.59 24.47 16.03
N GLN A 413 -16.44 25.13 15.79
CA GLN A 413 -16.06 26.41 16.39
C GLN A 413 -15.23 27.29 15.43
N GLU A 414 -15.53 28.59 15.40
CA GLU A 414 -14.80 29.59 14.59
C GLU A 414 -13.50 30.10 15.24
N ASN A 415 -12.80 29.24 16.00
CA ASN A 415 -11.56 29.57 16.68
C ASN A 415 -10.33 28.94 15.98
N CYS A 416 -9.14 29.39 16.35
CA CYS A 416 -7.89 28.80 15.86
C CYS A 416 -7.45 27.62 16.73
N GLU A 417 -8.28 26.59 16.83
CA GLU A 417 -7.99 25.31 17.49
C GLU A 417 -8.34 24.16 16.57
N PHE A 418 -7.57 23.06 16.62
CA PHE A 418 -7.81 21.91 15.76
C PHE A 418 -9.13 21.23 16.11
N GLU A 419 -9.87 20.85 15.08
CA GLU A 419 -11.05 19.97 15.17
C GLU A 419 -10.72 18.66 14.48
N GLY A 420 -11.06 17.54 15.13
CA GLY A 420 -10.80 16.21 14.58
C GLY A 420 -11.53 16.03 13.24
N GLY A 421 -10.80 15.63 12.20
CA GLY A 421 -11.37 15.37 10.87
C GLY A 421 -11.61 16.60 9.99
N ASN A 422 -11.66 17.82 10.52
CA ASN A 422 -11.97 19.01 9.72
C ASN A 422 -10.75 19.48 8.88
N ILE A 423 -10.61 18.93 7.66
CA ILE A 423 -9.49 19.21 6.75
C ILE A 423 -9.38 20.71 6.41
N PRO A 424 -10.44 21.45 6.05
CA PRO A 424 -10.34 22.87 5.77
C PRO A 424 -9.87 23.69 6.97
N LYS A 425 -10.42 23.46 8.17
CA LYS A 425 -10.01 24.17 9.39
C LYS A 425 -8.55 23.90 9.73
N ALA A 426 -8.14 22.64 9.71
CA ALA A 426 -6.76 22.27 9.97
C ALA A 426 -5.80 22.89 8.93
N SER A 427 -6.21 22.96 7.66
CA SER A 427 -5.42 23.57 6.58
C SER A 427 -5.19 25.06 6.82
N ILE A 428 -6.21 25.78 7.30
CA ILE A 428 -6.09 27.19 7.71
C ILE A 428 -5.09 27.35 8.86
N ILE A 429 -5.22 26.53 9.90
CA ILE A 429 -4.34 26.60 11.08
C ILE A 429 -2.89 26.40 10.64
N ILE A 430 -2.62 25.36 9.85
CA ILE A 430 -1.29 24.99 9.39
C ILE A 430 -0.72 26.02 8.41
N ALA A 431 -1.52 26.58 7.51
CA ALA A 431 -1.08 27.64 6.61
C ALA A 431 -0.64 28.87 7.41
N THR A 432 -1.44 29.31 8.40
CA THR A 432 -1.07 30.48 9.21
C THR A 432 0.14 30.24 10.12
N GLN A 433 0.28 29.05 10.71
CA GLN A 433 1.47 28.68 11.49
C GLN A 433 2.73 28.61 10.61
N SER A 434 2.60 28.02 9.42
CA SER A 434 3.71 27.92 8.47
C SER A 434 4.12 29.29 7.92
N LEU A 435 3.16 30.22 7.77
CA LEU A 435 3.44 31.60 7.37
C LEU A 435 4.34 32.30 8.39
N GLU A 436 3.99 32.20 9.67
CA GLU A 436 4.77 32.74 10.77
C GLU A 436 6.20 32.17 10.78
N THR A 437 6.35 30.86 10.55
CA THR A 437 7.68 30.25 10.41
C THR A 437 8.50 30.87 9.27
N ILE A 438 7.94 31.00 8.05
CA ILE A 438 8.72 31.48 6.90
C ILE A 438 9.06 32.98 7.01
N VAL A 439 8.19 33.78 7.64
CA VAL A 439 8.46 35.20 7.92
C VAL A 439 9.61 35.32 8.93
N ASN A 440 9.51 34.61 10.06
CA ASN A 440 10.53 34.65 11.12
C ASN A 440 11.89 34.09 10.69
N ARG A 441 11.88 33.09 9.79
CA ARG A 441 13.10 32.51 9.22
C ARG A 441 13.70 33.35 8.10
N LYS A 442 13.06 34.47 7.74
CA LYS A 442 13.51 35.40 6.70
C LYS A 442 13.79 34.69 5.37
N ILE A 443 12.85 33.82 4.99
CA ILE A 443 12.78 33.27 3.63
C ILE A 443 12.71 34.44 2.63
N ARG A 444 13.08 34.19 1.36
CA ARG A 444 13.10 35.22 0.32
C ARG A 444 11.78 36.01 0.26
N GLU A 445 11.89 37.34 0.34
CA GLU A 445 10.73 38.26 0.41
C GLU A 445 9.74 38.07 -0.75
N LYS A 446 10.23 37.88 -1.98
CA LYS A 446 9.37 37.62 -3.16
C LYS A 446 8.48 36.38 -2.99
N LEU A 447 8.97 35.32 -2.32
CA LEU A 447 8.17 34.13 -2.04
C LEU A 447 7.14 34.40 -0.93
N ILE A 448 7.54 35.12 0.12
CA ILE A 448 6.63 35.53 1.21
C ILE A 448 5.49 36.37 0.65
N ASP A 449 5.78 37.38 -0.18
CA ASP A 449 4.77 38.24 -0.82
C ASP A 449 3.79 37.39 -1.66
N LYS A 450 4.30 36.40 -2.41
CA LYS A 450 3.45 35.47 -3.19
C LYS A 450 2.51 34.65 -2.31
N ILE A 451 3.02 34.12 -1.20
CA ILE A 451 2.22 33.31 -0.26
C ILE A 451 1.18 34.17 0.48
N LEU A 452 1.54 35.38 0.87
CA LEU A 452 0.61 36.34 1.48
C LEU A 452 -0.54 36.67 0.54
N ASN A 453 -0.27 36.88 -0.75
CA ASN A 453 -1.32 37.06 -1.75
C ASN A 453 -2.26 35.84 -1.81
N LEU A 454 -1.72 34.62 -1.84
CA LEU A 454 -2.56 33.41 -1.84
C LEU A 454 -3.49 33.34 -0.62
N ILE A 455 -3.01 33.71 0.57
CA ILE A 455 -3.80 33.71 1.81
C ILE A 455 -4.88 34.81 1.79
N ILE A 456 -4.56 35.98 1.26
CA ILE A 456 -5.52 37.09 1.11
C ILE A 456 -6.59 36.72 0.08
N ASP A 457 -6.20 36.12 -1.04
CA ASP A 457 -7.12 35.63 -2.06
C ASP A 457 -8.05 34.55 -1.48
N LEU A 458 -7.52 33.63 -0.67
CA LEU A 458 -8.32 32.64 0.05
C LEU A 458 -9.36 33.30 0.96
N TYR A 459 -8.96 34.31 1.74
CA TYR A 459 -9.90 35.03 2.61
C TYR A 459 -11.06 35.62 1.81
N PHE A 460 -10.77 36.27 0.67
CA PHE A 460 -11.82 36.84 -0.16
C PHE A 460 -12.69 35.78 -0.81
N SER A 461 -12.12 34.66 -1.29
CA SER A 461 -12.91 33.54 -1.80
C SER A 461 -13.88 33.00 -0.75
N LEU A 462 -13.42 32.78 0.49
CA LEU A 462 -14.26 32.30 1.61
C LEU A 462 -15.33 33.31 2.03
N GLU A 463 -15.01 34.60 2.06
CA GLU A 463 -15.94 35.64 2.51
C GLU A 463 -16.99 36.01 1.45
N LEU A 464 -16.64 35.93 0.15
CA LEU A 464 -17.41 36.55 -0.93
C LEU A 464 -17.88 35.60 -2.03
N GLU A 465 -17.12 34.54 -2.33
CA GLU A 465 -17.35 33.73 -3.55
C GLU A 465 -18.11 32.43 -3.26
N PHE A 466 -17.90 31.84 -2.09
CA PHE A 466 -18.51 30.58 -1.69
C PHE A 466 -19.84 30.76 -0.92
N ASN A 467 -20.37 29.64 -0.42
CA ASN A 467 -21.63 29.59 0.35
C ASN A 467 -21.48 30.19 1.77
N GLU A 468 -22.59 30.29 2.51
CA GLU A 468 -22.59 30.83 3.88
C GLU A 468 -21.71 30.02 4.86
N GLU A 469 -21.55 28.72 4.63
CA GLU A 469 -20.68 27.87 5.43
C GLU A 469 -19.20 28.27 5.30
N ALA A 470 -18.74 28.57 4.08
CA ALA A 470 -17.38 29.03 3.83
C ALA A 470 -17.03 30.34 4.57
N LYS A 471 -18.02 31.20 4.85
CA LYS A 471 -17.80 32.42 5.65
C LYS A 471 -17.42 32.13 7.10
N GLN A 472 -17.81 30.99 7.66
CA GLN A 472 -17.37 30.59 8.99
C GLN A 472 -15.86 30.28 8.97
N TYR A 473 -15.36 29.69 7.89
CA TYR A 473 -13.94 29.43 7.69
C TYR A 473 -13.13 30.70 7.41
N SER A 474 -13.71 31.75 6.82
CA SER A 474 -13.05 33.06 6.76
C SER A 474 -12.83 33.66 8.16
N ASN A 475 -13.78 33.48 9.08
CA ASN A 475 -13.64 33.89 10.48
C ASN A 475 -12.57 33.08 11.20
N VAL A 476 -12.48 31.77 10.97
CA VAL A 476 -11.37 30.93 11.46
C VAL A 476 -10.04 31.47 10.97
N LEU A 477 -9.91 31.78 9.66
CA LEU A 477 -8.69 32.32 9.08
C LEU A 477 -8.29 33.64 9.74
N LEU A 478 -9.22 34.57 9.90
CA LEU A 478 -8.97 35.82 10.63
C LEU A 478 -8.53 35.56 12.08
N SER A 479 -9.24 34.69 12.80
CA SER A 479 -8.91 34.30 14.18
C SER A 479 -7.49 33.75 14.30
N CYS A 480 -7.08 32.91 13.34
CA CYS A 480 -5.73 32.37 13.27
C CYS A 480 -4.67 33.41 12.93
N LEU A 481 -4.91 34.29 11.96
CA LEU A 481 -3.98 35.35 11.60
C LEU A 481 -3.82 36.39 12.74
N HIS A 482 -4.88 36.65 13.50
CA HIS A 482 -4.84 37.51 14.68
C HIS A 482 -3.93 36.99 15.80
N LYS A 483 -3.81 35.66 15.95
CA LYS A 483 -2.94 35.03 16.95
C LYS A 483 -1.46 35.06 16.57
N ARG A 484 -1.10 35.38 15.32
CA ARG A 484 0.30 35.43 14.85
C ARG A 484 1.07 36.61 15.45
N ASP A 485 2.39 36.52 15.43
CA ASP A 485 3.27 37.60 15.87
C ASP A 485 3.14 38.90 15.06
N ASP A 486 3.78 39.95 15.58
CA ASP A 486 3.73 41.29 15.00
C ASP A 486 4.49 41.38 13.67
N GLU A 487 5.54 40.58 13.46
CA GLU A 487 6.27 40.53 12.19
C GLU A 487 5.36 40.01 11.06
N THR A 488 4.67 38.90 11.30
CA THR A 488 3.70 38.30 10.36
C THR A 488 2.54 39.26 10.07
N LYS A 489 2.00 39.89 11.11
CA LYS A 489 0.94 40.91 10.96
C LYS A 489 1.41 42.11 10.16
N THR A 490 2.66 42.54 10.32
CA THR A 490 3.25 43.66 9.57
C THR A 490 3.42 43.30 8.09
N ALA A 491 3.88 42.09 7.79
CA ALA A 491 3.97 41.59 6.42
C ALA A 491 2.58 41.53 5.75
N LEU A 492 1.56 41.02 6.46
CA LEU A 492 0.17 41.01 5.98
C LEU A 492 -0.36 42.43 5.69
N LYS A 493 -0.13 43.39 6.58
CA LYS A 493 -0.51 44.80 6.37
C LYS A 493 0.13 45.41 5.13
N LYS A 494 1.42 45.14 4.92
CA LYS A 494 2.17 45.62 3.75
C LYS A 494 1.46 45.21 2.46
N ILE A 495 1.08 43.93 2.34
CA ILE A 495 0.36 43.42 1.17
C ILE A 495 -1.06 43.97 1.09
N LEU A 496 -1.83 43.97 2.18
CA LEU A 496 -3.20 44.49 2.22
C LEU A 496 -3.32 45.99 1.87
N ASN A 497 -2.28 46.77 2.11
CA ASN A 497 -2.24 48.19 1.73
C ASN A 497 -1.98 48.38 0.24
N ASN A 498 -1.27 47.46 -0.39
CA ASN A 498 -1.00 47.45 -1.83
C ASN A 498 -2.05 46.67 -2.63
N TYR A 499 -3.01 46.04 -1.93
CA TYR A 499 -4.10 45.29 -2.53
C TYR A 499 -5.14 46.27 -3.08
N ASP A 500 -4.89 46.78 -4.29
CA ASP A 500 -5.71 47.80 -4.97
C ASP A 500 -7.00 47.25 -5.60
N TYR A 501 -7.20 45.94 -5.57
CA TYR A 501 -8.37 45.29 -6.14
C TYR A 501 -9.47 45.12 -5.08
N ILE A 502 -10.57 45.87 -5.20
CA ILE A 502 -11.82 45.48 -4.54
C ILE A 502 -12.31 44.25 -5.31
N PRO A 503 -12.49 43.07 -4.67
CA PRO A 503 -13.02 41.90 -5.35
C PRO A 503 -14.31 42.27 -6.10
N GLN A 504 -14.42 41.89 -7.38
CA GLN A 504 -15.50 42.34 -8.28
C GLN A 504 -16.92 41.85 -7.89
N PHE A 505 -17.05 41.07 -6.82
CA PHE A 505 -18.33 40.73 -6.20
C PHE A 505 -18.91 41.98 -5.51
N ASN A 506 -20.16 42.32 -5.86
CA ASN A 506 -20.98 43.42 -5.34
C ASN A 506 -20.19 44.44 -4.49
N LYS A 507 -19.86 45.61 -5.06
CA LYS A 507 -18.97 46.65 -4.49
C LYS A 507 -19.14 46.89 -2.97
N ILE A 508 -20.35 46.73 -2.44
CA ILE A 508 -20.69 46.85 -1.01
C ILE A 508 -20.06 45.73 -0.17
N ASP A 509 -20.23 44.47 -0.58
CA ASP A 509 -19.76 43.28 0.15
C ASP A 509 -18.23 43.20 0.10
N GLY A 510 -17.62 43.45 -1.07
CA GLY A 510 -16.17 43.56 -1.20
C GLY A 510 -15.57 44.65 -0.30
N THR A 511 -16.21 45.83 -0.25
CA THR A 511 -15.76 46.93 0.64
C THR A 511 -15.88 46.52 2.12
N ARG A 512 -16.94 45.80 2.50
CA ARG A 512 -17.13 45.31 3.87
C ARG A 512 -16.07 44.27 4.24
N ALA A 513 -15.77 43.32 3.35
CA ALA A 513 -14.74 42.31 3.55
C ALA A 513 -13.34 42.92 3.72
N VAL A 514 -12.99 43.91 2.87
CA VAL A 514 -11.72 44.66 2.98
C VAL A 514 -11.64 45.41 4.30
N ARG A 515 -12.72 46.07 4.74
CA ARG A 515 -12.75 46.74 6.05
C ARG A 515 -12.61 45.75 7.20
N LYS A 516 -13.28 44.60 7.13
CA LYS A 516 -13.23 43.54 8.15
C LYS A 516 -11.78 43.06 8.35
N ILE A 517 -11.07 42.71 7.26
CA ILE A 517 -9.67 42.26 7.35
C ILE A 517 -8.68 43.40 7.68
N LYS A 518 -8.92 44.64 7.26
CA LYS A 518 -8.06 45.76 7.68
C LYS A 518 -8.22 46.06 9.18
N ASN A 519 -9.45 46.02 9.69
CA ASN A 519 -9.76 46.27 11.09
C ASN A 519 -9.24 45.14 12.00
N SER A 520 -9.13 43.90 11.51
CA SER A 520 -8.50 42.83 12.28
C SER A 520 -7.03 43.11 12.57
N PHE A 521 -6.33 43.79 11.66
CA PHE A 521 -4.90 44.06 11.85
C PHE A 521 -4.60 45.48 12.33
N SER A 522 -5.58 46.39 12.41
CA SER A 522 -5.38 47.69 13.06
C SER A 522 -5.17 47.50 14.57
N VAL A 523 -3.91 47.44 14.98
CA VAL A 523 -3.49 47.46 16.39
C VAL A 523 -3.67 48.90 16.89
N ARG A 524 -4.16 49.03 18.13
CA ARG A 524 -4.23 50.29 18.88
C ARG A 524 -2.84 50.79 19.26
#